data_AF-A0A816CYX0-F1
#
_entry.id   AF-A0A816CYX0-F1
#
_cell.length_a   1.000
_cell.length_b   1.000
_cell.length_c   1.000
_cell.angle_alpha   90.00
_cell.angle_beta   90.00
_cell.angle_gamma   90.00
#
_symmetry.space_group_name_H-M   'P 1'
#
loop_
_entity.id
_entity.type
_entity.pdbx_description
1 polymer ?
#
loop_
_entity_poly.entity_id
_entity_poly.type
_entity_poly.pdbx_seq_one_letter_code
_entity_poly.pdbx_strand_id
1 'polypeptide(L)'
;GPDDNIFIYFTDHGAAGLVAFPEGVMVIYIEACESGSMLEGLLPDNINVYATTASNAEESSYACYYDEKRQTYLGDVYSVVWMEDSDAEKIDTETLFKQFQVTQDKTNTSHVMQYGDLKLGAAQMVAEFQGELEPLSKPPKNPTVDYYNGLLKRDAVATEDVRLSIVARRLAASESDSENQKQLQKELEQLLQVLLLF
;
A
#
# COMPACT_ATOMS: atom_id res chain seq x y z
N GLY A 1 -1.96 20.23 17.55
CA GLY A 1 -2.80 21.33 17.99
C GLY A 1 -4.13 21.29 17.26
N PRO A 2 -5.02 22.24 17.57
CA PRO A 2 -6.36 22.33 16.95
C PRO A 2 -6.33 22.48 15.42
N ASP A 3 -5.25 23.04 14.87
CA ASP A 3 -5.06 23.32 13.43
C ASP A 3 -4.07 22.35 12.76
N ASP A 4 -3.73 21.23 13.40
CA ASP A 4 -2.73 20.29 12.84
C ASP A 4 -3.39 19.31 11.87
N ASN A 5 -2.76 19.11 10.72
CA ASN A 5 -3.07 18.02 9.82
C ASN A 5 -2.36 16.76 10.32
N ILE A 6 -3.13 15.71 10.59
CA ILE A 6 -2.63 14.45 11.12
C ILE A 6 -2.70 13.41 10.02
N PHE A 7 -1.53 13.02 9.53
CA PHE A 7 -1.36 11.92 8.62
C PHE A 7 -1.01 10.66 9.41
N ILE A 8 -1.92 9.68 9.41
CA ILE A 8 -1.69 8.36 10.01
C ILE A 8 -1.42 7.39 8.87
N TYR A 9 -0.15 7.02 8.71
CA TYR A 9 0.24 5.88 7.89
C TYR A 9 0.45 4.69 8.82
N PHE A 10 -0.45 3.71 8.73
CA PHE A 10 -0.39 2.48 9.50
C PHE A 10 -0.16 1.31 8.56
N THR A 11 0.85 0.49 8.87
CA THR A 11 1.19 -0.73 8.15
C THR A 11 1.54 -1.81 9.17
N ASP A 12 0.54 -2.61 9.57
CA ASP A 12 0.67 -3.84 10.38
C ASP A 12 -0.72 -4.52 10.52
N HIS A 13 -0.79 -5.63 11.26
CA HIS A 13 -2.04 -6.22 11.76
C HIS A 13 -2.75 -5.32 12.81
N GLY A 14 -4.10 -5.28 12.77
CA GLY A 14 -4.93 -4.37 13.61
C GLY A 14 -5.88 -5.05 14.63
N ALA A 15 -6.42 -4.24 15.55
CA ALA A 15 -7.48 -4.61 16.52
C ALA A 15 -8.45 -3.43 16.79
N ALA A 16 -9.64 -3.70 17.33
CA ALA A 16 -10.81 -2.82 17.25
C ALA A 16 -10.83 -1.60 18.22
N GLY A 17 -11.07 -0.40 17.68
CA GLY A 17 -12.21 0.40 18.18
C GLY A 17 -12.12 1.92 18.35
N LEU A 18 -10.97 2.63 18.37
CA LEU A 18 -11.00 4.10 18.47
C LEU A 18 -9.67 4.82 18.18
N VAL A 19 -9.73 5.86 17.35
CA VAL A 19 -8.79 7.00 17.33
C VAL A 19 -9.64 8.28 17.21
N ALA A 20 -9.55 9.21 18.16
CA ALA A 20 -10.39 10.42 18.21
C ALA A 20 -9.56 11.70 18.14
N PHE A 21 -10.02 12.70 17.38
CA PHE A 21 -9.41 14.03 17.29
C PHE A 21 -10.47 15.15 17.30
N PRO A 22 -10.14 16.37 17.81
CA PRO A 22 -11.17 17.34 18.19
C PRO A 22 -11.54 18.39 17.12
N GLU A 23 -10.64 18.88 16.25
CA GLU A 23 -10.95 20.04 15.35
C GLU A 23 -10.23 20.09 13.96
N GLY A 24 -9.52 19.04 13.52
CA GLY A 24 -8.82 19.03 12.21
C GLY A 24 -9.42 18.09 11.15
N VAL A 25 -8.91 18.17 9.92
CA VAL A 25 -9.15 17.13 8.89
C VAL A 25 -8.17 15.97 9.12
N MET A 26 -8.69 14.75 9.07
CA MET A 26 -7.88 13.53 9.14
C MET A 26 -7.90 12.81 7.80
N VAL A 27 -6.71 12.40 7.35
CA VAL A 27 -6.54 11.57 6.16
C VAL A 27 -5.90 10.24 6.56
N ILE A 28 -6.54 9.13 6.19
CA ILE A 28 -6.11 7.77 6.53
C ILE A 28 -5.82 6.97 5.26
N TYR A 29 -4.63 6.41 5.15
CA TYR A 29 -4.25 5.50 4.06
C TYR A 29 -4.03 4.12 4.69
N ILE A 30 -4.79 3.11 4.26
CA ILE A 30 -4.77 1.76 4.84
C ILE A 30 -4.26 0.75 3.82
N GLU A 31 -3.05 0.24 4.05
CA GLU A 31 -2.50 -0.92 3.34
C GLU A 31 -2.74 -2.18 4.16
N ALA A 32 -3.75 -2.96 3.79
CA ALA A 32 -4.02 -4.28 4.34
C ALA A 32 -4.96 -5.07 3.43
N CYS A 33 -4.95 -6.40 3.59
CA CYS A 33 -6.01 -7.25 3.07
C CYS A 33 -7.36 -6.87 3.71
N GLU A 34 -8.43 -7.00 2.92
CA GLU A 34 -9.80 -6.66 3.31
C GLU A 34 -9.93 -5.26 3.94
N SER A 35 -9.04 -4.32 3.60
CA SER A 35 -8.92 -3.03 4.29
C SER A 35 -10.19 -2.19 4.19
N GLY A 36 -11.00 -2.38 3.15
CA GLY A 36 -12.33 -1.80 3.05
C GLY A 36 -13.25 -2.15 4.22
N SER A 37 -13.13 -3.36 4.78
CA SER A 37 -13.96 -3.83 5.91
C SER A 37 -13.75 -3.02 7.19
N MET A 38 -12.62 -2.32 7.31
CA MET A 38 -12.34 -1.47 8.47
C MET A 38 -13.21 -0.19 8.50
N LEU A 39 -13.80 0.19 7.36
CA LEU A 39 -14.46 1.48 7.17
C LEU A 39 -15.86 1.35 6.57
N GLU A 40 -16.12 0.33 5.76
CA GLU A 40 -17.41 0.12 5.11
C GLU A 40 -18.55 0.01 6.12
N GLY A 41 -19.52 0.91 6.02
CA GLY A 41 -20.65 1.00 6.96
C GLY A 41 -20.29 1.47 8.38
N LEU A 42 -19.02 1.79 8.65
CA LEU A 42 -18.51 2.18 9.97
C LEU A 42 -18.07 3.65 10.02
N LEU A 43 -17.40 4.15 8.98
CA LEU A 43 -16.89 5.53 8.94
C LEU A 43 -17.97 6.51 8.46
N PRO A 44 -18.48 7.42 9.30
CA PRO A 44 -19.47 8.41 8.87
C PRO A 44 -18.84 9.50 8.00
N ASP A 45 -19.67 10.13 7.16
CA ASP A 45 -19.26 11.11 6.15
C ASP A 45 -19.28 12.57 6.63
N ASN A 46 -19.42 12.79 7.94
CA ASN A 46 -19.63 14.12 8.54
C ASN A 46 -18.74 14.40 9.77
N ILE A 47 -17.57 13.75 9.84
CA ILE A 47 -16.64 13.87 10.98
C ILE A 47 -15.24 14.36 10.58
N ASN A 48 -15.11 15.01 9.41
CA ASN A 48 -13.85 15.52 8.89
C ASN A 48 -12.74 14.45 8.70
N VAL A 49 -13.13 13.21 8.39
CA VAL A 49 -12.20 12.11 8.09
C VAL A 49 -12.39 11.69 6.64
N TYR A 50 -11.29 11.64 5.89
CA TYR A 50 -11.20 11.03 4.56
C TYR A 50 -10.26 9.84 4.63
N ALA A 51 -10.62 8.73 4.00
CA ALA A 51 -9.81 7.53 4.04
C ALA A 51 -9.74 6.85 2.68
N THR A 52 -8.59 6.25 2.38
CA THR A 52 -8.41 5.35 1.24
C THR A 52 -7.86 4.01 1.70
N THR A 53 -8.23 2.94 1.01
CA THR A 53 -7.83 1.56 1.35
C THR A 53 -7.25 0.86 0.14
N ALA A 54 -6.28 -0.02 0.36
CA ALA A 54 -5.61 -0.78 -0.69
C ALA A 54 -6.54 -1.78 -1.40
N SER A 55 -7.56 -2.27 -0.71
CA SER A 55 -8.50 -3.27 -1.20
C SER A 55 -9.93 -3.00 -0.72
N ASN A 56 -10.90 -3.68 -1.33
CA ASN A 56 -12.27 -3.73 -0.81
C ASN A 56 -12.38 -4.62 0.44
N ALA A 57 -13.59 -4.92 0.91
CA ALA A 57 -13.81 -5.70 2.13
C ALA A 57 -13.63 -7.22 1.96
N GLU A 58 -13.40 -7.73 0.75
CA GLU A 58 -13.47 -9.15 0.41
C GLU A 58 -12.21 -9.67 -0.30
N GLU A 59 -11.18 -8.86 -0.46
CA GLU A 59 -9.97 -9.23 -1.20
C GLU A 59 -8.67 -8.78 -0.53
N SER A 60 -7.61 -9.47 -0.91
CA SER A 60 -6.26 -9.24 -0.43
C SER A 60 -5.62 -7.97 -1.01
N SER A 61 -4.67 -7.41 -0.27
CA SER A 61 -3.66 -6.53 -0.84
C SER A 61 -2.49 -7.34 -1.41
N TYR A 62 -1.56 -6.67 -2.10
CA TYR A 62 -0.50 -7.33 -2.85
C TYR A 62 0.87 -6.73 -2.54
N ALA A 63 1.84 -7.61 -2.27
CA ALA A 63 3.24 -7.24 -2.19
C ALA A 63 3.84 -7.09 -3.61
N CYS A 64 4.93 -6.33 -3.74
CA CYS A 64 5.69 -6.17 -4.97
C CYS A 64 7.18 -5.91 -4.71
N TYR A 65 7.96 -5.86 -5.79
CA TYR A 65 9.40 -5.57 -5.77
C TYR A 65 10.19 -6.64 -5.01
N TYR A 66 10.11 -7.89 -5.45
CA TYR A 66 11.00 -8.93 -4.92
C TYR A 66 12.46 -8.61 -5.24
N ASP A 67 13.29 -8.59 -4.21
CA ASP A 67 14.73 -8.37 -4.32
C ASP A 67 15.46 -9.70 -4.14
N GLU A 68 16.05 -10.22 -5.23
CA GLU A 68 16.77 -11.50 -5.24
C GLU A 68 17.92 -11.55 -4.23
N LYS A 69 18.55 -10.40 -3.94
CA LYS A 69 19.66 -10.33 -2.99
C LYS A 69 19.20 -10.45 -1.53
N ARG A 70 18.08 -9.82 -1.19
CA ARG A 70 17.48 -9.87 0.16
C ARG A 70 16.52 -11.04 0.32
N GLN A 71 16.12 -11.68 -0.79
CA GLN A 71 15.19 -12.79 -0.86
C GLN A 71 13.84 -12.47 -0.20
N THR A 72 13.31 -11.26 -0.45
CA THR A 72 12.04 -10.77 0.09
C THR A 72 11.45 -9.70 -0.82
N TYR A 73 10.15 -9.43 -0.65
CA TYR A 73 9.46 -8.29 -1.23
C TYR A 73 9.80 -7.00 -0.47
N LEU A 74 9.92 -5.88 -1.19
CA LEU A 74 10.37 -4.60 -0.65
C LEU A 74 9.25 -3.56 -0.48
N GLY A 75 8.05 -3.84 -0.98
CA GLY A 75 6.90 -2.96 -0.80
C GLY A 75 5.59 -3.64 -1.14
N ASP A 76 4.53 -2.86 -1.08
CA ASP A 76 3.16 -3.27 -1.35
C ASP A 76 2.57 -2.38 -2.45
N VAL A 77 1.80 -2.96 -3.37
CA VAL A 77 1.41 -2.32 -4.63
C VAL A 77 0.70 -0.99 -4.39
N TYR A 78 -0.32 -0.95 -3.52
CA TYR A 78 -1.03 0.29 -3.21
C TYR A 78 -0.08 1.31 -2.59
N SER A 79 0.72 0.88 -1.60
CA SER A 79 1.66 1.74 -0.89
C SER A 79 2.70 2.38 -1.79
N VAL A 80 3.40 1.58 -2.60
CA VAL A 80 4.42 2.10 -3.52
C VAL A 80 3.80 2.99 -4.58
N VAL A 81 2.57 2.69 -5.04
CA VAL A 81 1.90 3.51 -6.05
C VAL A 81 1.63 4.92 -5.55
N TRP A 82 1.04 5.10 -4.37
CA TRP A 82 0.77 6.47 -3.87
C TRP A 82 2.06 7.17 -3.43
N MET A 83 3.04 6.45 -2.87
CA MET A 83 4.32 7.05 -2.47
C MET A 83 5.14 7.53 -3.68
N GLU A 84 5.24 6.71 -4.74
CA GLU A 84 5.94 7.08 -5.98
C GLU A 84 5.23 8.22 -6.73
N ASP A 85 3.91 8.31 -6.59
CA ASP A 85 3.12 9.42 -7.10
C ASP A 85 3.48 10.73 -6.37
N SER A 86 3.44 10.73 -5.03
CA SER A 86 3.86 11.88 -4.21
C SER A 86 5.33 12.30 -4.43
N ASP A 87 6.23 11.35 -4.71
CA ASP A 87 7.64 11.64 -5.04
C ASP A 87 7.82 12.31 -6.41
N ALA A 88 6.91 12.04 -7.35
CA ALA A 88 7.02 12.49 -8.75
C ALA A 88 6.20 13.75 -9.04
N GLU A 89 5.06 13.92 -8.38
CA GLU A 89 4.09 14.96 -8.64
C GLU A 89 4.32 16.23 -7.82
N LYS A 90 3.62 17.30 -8.23
CA LYS A 90 3.56 18.56 -7.48
C LYS A 90 2.43 18.50 -6.45
N ILE A 91 2.75 17.96 -5.28
CA ILE A 91 1.79 17.72 -4.19
C ILE A 91 1.12 18.98 -3.64
N ASP A 92 1.63 20.18 -3.92
CA ASP A 92 1.02 21.47 -3.59
C ASP A 92 -0.16 21.83 -4.50
N THR A 93 -0.30 21.15 -5.63
CA THR A 93 -1.38 21.33 -6.61
C THR A 93 -2.22 20.08 -6.85
N GLU A 94 -1.76 18.93 -6.37
CA GLU A 94 -2.49 17.68 -6.44
C GLU A 94 -3.48 17.57 -5.29
N THR A 95 -4.74 17.27 -5.60
CA THR A 95 -5.77 16.98 -4.60
C THR A 95 -5.69 15.53 -4.13
N LEU A 96 -6.16 15.25 -2.92
CA LEU A 96 -6.29 13.88 -2.40
C LEU A 96 -7.13 12.98 -3.33
N PHE A 97 -8.19 13.52 -3.95
CA PHE A 97 -9.00 12.78 -4.91
C PHE A 97 -8.24 12.49 -6.19
N LYS A 98 -7.39 13.42 -6.66
CA LYS A 98 -6.56 13.18 -7.85
C LYS A 98 -5.55 12.06 -7.59
N GLN A 99 -4.86 12.11 -6.45
CA GLN A 99 -3.96 11.03 -6.03
C GLN A 99 -4.71 9.70 -5.92
N PHE A 100 -5.90 9.68 -5.28
CA PHE A 100 -6.75 8.48 -5.20
C PHE A 100 -7.06 7.90 -6.59
N GLN A 101 -7.43 8.73 -7.58
CA GLN A 101 -7.69 8.24 -8.94
C GLN A 101 -6.44 7.61 -9.56
N VAL A 102 -5.29 8.25 -9.39
CA VAL A 102 -4.02 7.70 -9.90
C VAL A 102 -3.68 6.39 -9.21
N THR A 103 -3.86 6.31 -7.88
CA THR A 103 -3.62 5.11 -7.10
C THR A 103 -4.57 3.98 -7.48
N GLN A 104 -5.85 4.29 -7.68
CA GLN A 104 -6.86 3.32 -8.13
C GLN A 104 -6.55 2.80 -9.53
N ASP A 105 -6.17 3.67 -10.47
CA ASP A 105 -5.85 3.27 -11.85
C ASP A 105 -4.57 2.42 -11.93
N LYS A 106 -3.55 2.73 -11.11
CA LYS A 106 -2.23 2.07 -11.14
C LYS A 106 -2.14 0.81 -10.27
N THR A 107 -3.01 0.65 -9.26
CA THR A 107 -3.13 -0.55 -8.43
C THR A 107 -4.06 -1.55 -9.10
N ASN A 108 -3.55 -2.27 -10.10
CA ASN A 108 -4.35 -3.20 -10.92
C ASN A 108 -4.51 -4.60 -10.32
N THR A 109 -4.16 -4.79 -9.05
CA THR A 109 -4.18 -6.07 -8.33
C THR A 109 -5.33 -6.19 -7.34
N SER A 110 -5.90 -5.07 -6.92
CA SER A 110 -7.01 -4.96 -5.96
C SER A 110 -7.86 -3.73 -6.29
N HIS A 111 -9.01 -3.58 -5.63
CA HIS A 111 -9.90 -2.44 -5.75
C HIS A 111 -9.60 -1.43 -4.65
N VAL A 112 -8.86 -0.38 -4.99
CA VAL A 112 -8.63 0.75 -4.09
C VAL A 112 -9.96 1.47 -3.83
N MET A 113 -10.30 1.66 -2.56
CA MET A 113 -11.57 2.28 -2.14
C MET A 113 -11.35 3.60 -1.40
N GLN A 114 -12.39 4.44 -1.31
CA GLN A 114 -12.41 5.67 -0.52
C GLN A 114 -13.66 5.74 0.37
N TYR A 115 -13.52 6.30 1.57
CA TYR A 115 -14.57 6.37 2.60
C TYR A 115 -14.54 7.71 3.35
N GLY A 116 -15.59 7.97 4.14
CA GLY A 116 -15.71 9.16 4.97
C GLY A 116 -16.23 10.38 4.21
N ASP A 117 -15.80 11.57 4.58
CA ASP A 117 -16.20 12.82 3.92
C ASP A 117 -15.44 13.01 2.61
N LEU A 118 -16.01 12.49 1.52
CA LEU A 118 -15.42 12.54 0.18
C LEU A 118 -15.23 13.98 -0.36
N LYS A 119 -15.89 14.98 0.23
CA LYS A 119 -15.69 16.39 -0.17
C LYS A 119 -14.27 16.84 0.16
N LEU A 120 -13.68 16.31 1.22
CA LEU A 120 -12.30 16.59 1.61
C LEU A 120 -11.32 16.11 0.54
N GLY A 121 -11.60 14.96 -0.08
CA GLY A 121 -10.84 14.43 -1.21
C GLY A 121 -10.66 15.47 -2.33
N ALA A 122 -11.75 16.17 -2.69
CA ALA A 122 -11.73 17.18 -3.74
C ALA A 122 -11.26 18.56 -3.28
N ALA A 123 -11.36 18.86 -1.98
CA ALA A 123 -11.12 20.19 -1.43
C ALA A 123 -9.72 20.39 -0.83
N GLN A 124 -8.98 19.30 -0.55
CA GLN A 124 -7.69 19.35 0.13
C GLN A 124 -6.56 18.86 -0.77
N MET A 125 -5.40 19.50 -0.65
CA MET A 125 -4.18 19.15 -1.37
C MET A 125 -3.39 18.08 -0.62
N VAL A 126 -2.62 17.27 -1.36
CA VAL A 126 -1.74 16.25 -0.79
C VAL A 126 -0.68 16.89 0.13
N ALA A 127 -0.14 18.05 -0.24
CA ALA A 127 0.84 18.78 0.57
C ALA A 127 0.30 19.15 1.97
N GLU A 128 -1.01 19.35 2.14
CA GLU A 128 -1.57 19.66 3.46
C GLU A 128 -1.32 18.52 4.46
N PHE A 129 -1.11 17.28 3.99
CA PHE A 129 -0.91 16.09 4.83
C PHE A 129 0.48 15.45 4.69
N GLN A 130 1.15 15.60 3.55
CA GLN A 130 2.39 14.87 3.23
C GLN A 130 3.67 15.73 3.19
N GLY A 131 3.60 17.05 3.41
CA GLY A 131 4.82 17.88 3.52
C GLY A 131 4.65 19.34 3.11
N GLU A 132 5.58 20.21 3.53
CA GLU A 132 5.42 21.67 3.53
C GLU A 132 5.12 22.34 2.18
N LEU A 133 4.29 23.38 2.27
CA LEU A 133 3.96 24.41 1.27
C LEU A 133 5.15 25.31 0.85
N GLU A 134 6.39 24.89 1.10
CA GLU A 134 7.58 25.62 0.66
C GLU A 134 8.02 25.08 -0.71
N PRO A 135 8.27 25.95 -1.70
CA PRO A 135 8.60 25.51 -3.04
C PRO A 135 9.89 24.69 -2.99
N LEU A 136 9.77 23.39 -3.25
CA LEU A 136 10.91 22.53 -3.55
C LEU A 136 11.66 23.16 -4.73
N SER A 137 12.71 23.90 -4.40
CA SER A 137 13.69 24.48 -5.34
C SER A 137 14.47 23.41 -6.11
N LYS A 138 14.16 22.14 -5.90
CA LYS A 138 14.72 21.02 -6.66
C LYS A 138 13.75 20.70 -7.78
N PRO A 139 14.18 20.77 -9.06
CA PRO A 139 13.35 20.26 -10.13
C PRO A 139 13.01 18.80 -9.81
N PRO A 140 11.79 18.32 -10.11
CA PRO A 140 11.52 16.90 -10.04
C PRO A 140 12.65 16.21 -10.81
N LYS A 141 13.34 15.26 -10.17
CA LYS A 141 14.23 14.39 -10.93
C LYS A 141 13.27 13.69 -11.86
N ASN A 142 13.14 14.13 -13.11
CA ASN A 142 12.32 13.47 -14.11
C ASN A 142 12.74 12.01 -14.05
N PRO A 143 11.93 11.15 -13.44
CA PRO A 143 12.19 9.74 -13.54
C PRO A 143 11.91 9.48 -15.01
N THR A 144 12.96 9.11 -15.75
CA THR A 144 12.82 8.84 -17.18
C THR A 144 11.62 7.93 -17.35
N VAL A 145 10.70 8.26 -18.25
CA VAL A 145 9.50 7.48 -18.54
C VAL A 145 9.84 6.00 -18.80
N ASP A 146 11.06 5.72 -19.26
CA ASP A 146 11.64 4.38 -19.45
C ASP A 146 12.05 3.65 -18.16
N TYR A 147 12.28 4.35 -17.05
CA TYR A 147 12.60 3.77 -15.73
C TYR A 147 11.35 3.14 -15.10
N TYR A 148 10.21 3.85 -15.10
CA TYR A 148 8.95 3.29 -14.57
C TYR A 148 8.27 2.31 -15.51
N ASN A 149 8.34 2.51 -16.83
CA ASN A 149 7.71 1.59 -17.79
C ASN A 149 8.56 0.35 -18.10
N GLY A 150 9.85 0.34 -17.77
CA GLY A 150 10.79 -0.72 -18.15
C GLY A 150 11.37 -1.58 -17.03
N LEU A 151 11.46 -1.08 -15.78
CA LEU A 151 12.19 -1.79 -14.70
C LEU A 151 11.31 -2.53 -13.69
N LEU A 152 10.04 -2.21 -13.59
CA LEU A 152 9.19 -2.78 -12.55
C LEU A 152 8.14 -3.68 -13.20
N LYS A 153 8.56 -4.90 -13.54
CA LYS A 153 7.62 -6.01 -13.33
C LYS A 153 7.32 -5.98 -11.83
N ARG A 154 6.20 -5.34 -11.45
CA ARG A 154 5.59 -5.55 -10.14
C ARG A 154 5.26 -7.02 -10.13
N ASP A 155 6.15 -7.80 -9.54
CA ASP A 155 6.03 -9.24 -9.44
C ASP A 155 5.04 -9.56 -8.33
N ALA A 156 3.84 -9.02 -8.52
CA ALA A 156 2.83 -8.88 -7.51
C ALA A 156 2.39 -10.25 -7.03
N VAL A 157 2.35 -10.39 -5.71
CA VAL A 157 1.89 -11.60 -5.05
C VAL A 157 0.92 -11.17 -3.96
N ALA A 158 -0.21 -11.85 -3.88
CA ALA A 158 -1.19 -11.61 -2.82
C ALA A 158 -0.49 -11.79 -1.45
N THR A 159 -0.80 -10.93 -0.49
CA THR A 159 -0.09 -10.86 0.79
C THR A 159 -0.01 -12.23 1.51
N GLU A 160 -1.06 -13.04 1.44
CA GLU A 160 -1.13 -14.40 1.98
C GLU A 160 -0.17 -15.39 1.31
N ASP A 161 0.15 -15.17 0.04
CA ASP A 161 1.03 -16.01 -0.77
C ASP A 161 2.50 -15.57 -0.71
N VAL A 162 2.81 -14.41 -0.08
CA VAL A 162 4.17 -13.86 -0.02
C VAL A 162 5.16 -14.88 0.53
N ARG A 163 4.80 -15.54 1.64
CA ARG A 163 5.70 -16.53 2.25
C ARG A 163 5.90 -17.75 1.35
N LEU A 164 4.83 -18.22 0.72
CA LEU A 164 4.89 -19.34 -0.23
C LEU A 164 5.80 -18.99 -1.43
N SER A 165 5.61 -17.80 -1.99
CA SER A 165 6.42 -17.26 -3.10
C SER A 165 7.90 -17.15 -2.73
N ILE A 166 8.23 -16.61 -1.55
CA ILE A 166 9.62 -16.51 -1.07
C ILE A 166 10.27 -17.89 -0.99
N VAL A 167 9.61 -18.86 -0.35
CA VAL A 167 10.17 -20.22 -0.20
C VAL A 167 10.33 -20.89 -1.56
N ALA A 168 9.35 -20.77 -2.45
CA ALA A 168 9.42 -21.33 -3.81
C ALA A 168 10.57 -20.74 -4.63
N ARG A 169 10.78 -19.41 -4.57
CA ARG A 169 11.89 -18.72 -5.25
C ARG A 169 13.25 -19.14 -4.68
N ARG A 170 13.38 -19.19 -3.35
CA ARG A 170 14.61 -19.65 -2.68
C ARG A 170 14.92 -21.10 -3.02
N LEU A 171 13.90 -21.96 -3.13
CA LEU A 171 14.06 -23.34 -3.54
C LEU A 171 14.55 -23.44 -5.00
N ALA A 172 13.95 -22.68 -5.91
CA ALA A 172 14.34 -22.65 -7.32
C ALA A 172 15.79 -22.14 -7.53
N ALA A 173 16.26 -21.23 -6.67
CA ALA A 173 17.62 -20.70 -6.70
C ALA A 173 18.66 -21.55 -5.92
N SER A 174 18.22 -22.60 -5.20
CA SER A 174 19.10 -23.42 -4.36
C SER A 174 19.94 -24.41 -5.17
N GLU A 175 21.13 -24.73 -4.65
CA GLU A 175 21.98 -25.78 -5.22
C GLU A 175 21.33 -27.16 -5.06
N SER A 176 21.41 -27.96 -6.13
CA SER A 176 20.82 -29.31 -6.16
C SER A 176 21.47 -30.25 -5.13
N ASP A 177 20.65 -31.10 -4.51
CA ASP A 177 21.03 -32.07 -3.48
C ASP A 177 21.63 -31.47 -2.20
N SER A 178 21.55 -30.15 -2.02
CA SER A 178 22.01 -29.47 -0.81
C SER A 178 21.05 -29.69 0.37
N GLU A 179 21.59 -29.64 1.59
CA GLU A 179 20.76 -29.70 2.80
C GLU A 179 19.77 -28.53 2.87
N ASN A 180 20.18 -27.37 2.37
CA ASN A 180 19.31 -26.20 2.25
C ASN A 180 18.12 -26.46 1.31
N GLN A 181 18.33 -27.10 0.15
CA GLN A 181 17.26 -27.46 -0.77
C GLN A 181 16.23 -28.38 -0.10
N LYS A 182 16.69 -29.42 0.62
CA LYS A 182 15.81 -30.34 1.36
C LYS A 182 15.00 -29.63 2.44
N GLN A 183 15.62 -28.70 3.15
CA GLN A 183 14.94 -27.91 4.18
C GLN A 183 13.87 -27.00 3.56
N LEU A 184 14.15 -26.35 2.44
CA LEU A 184 13.20 -25.51 1.72
C LEU A 184 12.04 -26.33 1.13
N GLN A 185 12.29 -27.54 0.61
CA GLN A 185 11.23 -28.45 0.17
C GLN A 185 10.28 -28.80 1.32
N LYS A 186 10.84 -29.16 2.48
CA LYS A 186 10.03 -29.47 3.66
C LYS A 186 9.21 -28.27 4.14
N GLU A 187 9.79 -27.08 4.15
CA GLU A 187 9.04 -25.86 4.50
C GLU A 187 7.92 -25.58 3.49
N LEU A 188 8.19 -25.74 2.19
CA LEU A 188 7.19 -25.58 1.14
C LEU A 188 6.02 -26.56 1.30
N GLU A 189 6.31 -27.84 1.55
CA GLU A 189 5.28 -28.87 1.82
C GLU A 189 4.42 -28.51 3.04
N GLN A 190 5.03 -28.01 4.12
CA GLN A 190 4.31 -27.57 5.31
C GLN A 190 3.37 -26.39 5.02
N LEU A 191 3.83 -25.39 4.26
CA LEU A 191 3.00 -24.25 3.87
C LEU A 191 1.81 -24.68 3.00
N LEU A 192 2.04 -25.54 2.01
CA LEU A 192 0.99 -26.08 1.15
C LEU A 192 -0.03 -26.91 1.94
N GLN A 193 0.43 -27.68 2.93
CA GLN A 193 -0.46 -28.47 3.78
C GLN A 193 -1.39 -27.60 4.62
N VAL A 194 -0.90 -26.45 5.13
CA VAL A 194 -1.73 -25.49 5.87
C VAL A 194 -2.79 -24.86 4.98
N LEU A 195 -2.45 -24.53 3.74
CA LEU A 195 -3.39 -23.95 2.77
C LEU A 195 -4.55 -24.92 2.42
N LEU A 196 -4.31 -26.23 2.44
CA LEU A 196 -5.34 -27.25 2.16
C LEU A 196 -6.31 -27.50 3.32
N LEU A 197 -6.12 -26.87 4.49
CA LEU A 197 -6.96 -27.07 5.66
C LEU A 197 -8.11 -26.07 5.79
N PHE A 198 -8.19 -25.08 4.89
CA PHE A 198 -9.23 -24.05 4.82
C PHE A 198 -9.90 -24.08 3.45
#